data_AF-A0A4Q2J1B4-F1
#
_entry.id   AF-A0A4Q2J1B4-F1
#
_cell.length_a   1.000
_cell.length_b   1.000
_cell.length_c   1.000
_cell.angle_alpha   90.00
_cell.angle_beta   90.00
_cell.angle_gamma   90.00
#
_symmetry.space_group_name_H-M   'P 1'
#
loop_
_entity.id
_entity.type
_entity.pdbx_description
1 polymer ?
#
loop_
_entity_poly.entity_id
_entity_poly.type
_entity_poly.pdbx_seq_one_letter_code
_entity_poly.pdbx_strand_id
1 'polypeptide(L)'
;ARFVVSPGLADDVVERALARGVDVVPGVATATEVQRAVRLGLSRLKLFPAGQLGGLGLIRALAGPFPDVRFLPSGGVNSANAADYLADPNVFAVSGSWMATRDLIAAGDVAAIERLSREAVAAVAR
;
A
#
# COMPACT_ATOMS: atom_id res chain seq x y z
N ALA A 1 -14.00 6.12 9.86
CA ALA A 1 -12.67 5.97 9.23
C ALA A 1 -12.26 7.32 8.63
N ARG A 2 -10.96 7.62 8.56
CA ARG A 2 -10.44 8.84 7.91
C ARG A 2 -10.14 8.64 6.42
N PHE A 3 -9.91 7.40 6.01
CA PHE A 3 -9.64 7.00 4.64
C PHE A 3 -10.15 5.57 4.40
N VAL A 4 -10.20 5.16 3.13
CA VAL A 4 -10.59 3.83 2.66
C VAL A 4 -9.46 3.20 1.85
N VAL A 5 -9.28 1.88 2.00
CA VAL A 5 -8.37 1.07 1.18
C VAL A 5 -9.15 -0.12 0.65
N SER A 6 -9.01 -0.44 -0.64
CA SER A 6 -9.63 -1.60 -1.27
C SER A 6 -8.57 -2.50 -1.92
N PRO A 7 -8.84 -3.81 -2.11
CA PRO A 7 -7.90 -4.71 -2.79
C PRO A 7 -7.80 -4.45 -4.31
N GLY A 8 -8.83 -3.85 -4.91
CA GLY A 8 -8.88 -3.48 -6.32
C GLY A 8 -9.55 -2.12 -6.51
N LEU A 9 -9.67 -1.68 -7.77
CA LEU A 9 -10.30 -0.42 -8.14
C LEU A 9 -11.76 -0.66 -8.56
N ALA A 10 -12.67 -0.02 -7.84
CA ALA A 10 -14.10 0.01 -8.13
C ALA A 10 -14.55 1.47 -8.18
N ASP A 11 -15.01 1.92 -9.35
CA ASP A 11 -15.33 3.32 -9.62
C ASP A 11 -16.41 3.85 -8.67
N ASP A 12 -17.47 3.07 -8.45
CA ASP A 12 -18.58 3.42 -7.58
C ASP A 12 -18.14 3.65 -6.12
N VAL A 13 -17.18 2.84 -5.63
CA VAL A 13 -16.58 3.00 -4.30
C VAL A 13 -15.72 4.26 -4.24
N VAL A 14 -14.89 4.50 -5.26
CA VAL A 14 -14.01 5.68 -5.34
C VAL A 14 -14.83 6.96 -5.39
N GLU A 15 -15.77 7.05 -6.33
CA GLU A 15 -16.65 8.20 -6.51
C GLU A 15 -17.44 8.48 -5.23
N ARG A 16 -17.97 7.44 -4.58
CA ARG A 16 -18.71 7.62 -3.32
C ARG A 16 -17.83 8.12 -2.18
N ALA A 17 -16.59 7.65 -2.08
CA ALA A 17 -15.64 8.12 -1.08
C ALA A 17 -15.29 9.60 -1.30
N LEU A 18 -14.94 9.95 -2.54
CA LEU A 18 -14.60 11.33 -2.92
C LEU A 18 -15.78 12.29 -2.71
N ALA A 19 -17.01 11.91 -3.08
CA ALA A 19 -18.21 12.72 -2.86
C ALA A 19 -18.51 12.98 -1.37
N ARG A 20 -17.96 12.16 -0.47
CA ARG A 20 -18.08 12.34 0.99
C ARG A 20 -16.84 13.02 1.60
N GLY A 21 -15.88 13.46 0.79
CA GLY A 21 -14.62 14.03 1.28
C GLY A 21 -13.76 13.02 2.04
N VAL A 22 -13.86 11.73 1.69
CA VAL A 22 -13.07 10.66 2.31
C VAL A 22 -11.99 10.21 1.34
N ASP A 23 -10.73 10.25 1.78
CA ASP A 23 -9.58 9.77 0.99
C ASP A 23 -9.71 8.28 0.68
N VAL A 24 -9.28 7.88 -0.51
CA VAL A 24 -9.32 6.48 -0.97
C VAL A 24 -8.02 6.09 -1.64
N VAL A 25 -7.50 4.91 -1.30
CA VAL A 25 -6.31 4.30 -1.89
C VAL A 25 -6.70 2.93 -2.47
N PRO A 26 -7.24 2.89 -3.71
CA PRO A 26 -7.69 1.65 -4.31
C PRO A 26 -6.52 0.79 -4.79
N GLY A 27 -6.74 -0.52 -4.84
CA GLY A 27 -5.78 -1.48 -5.37
C GLY A 27 -5.72 -1.46 -6.91
N VAL A 28 -4.53 -1.62 -7.46
CA VAL A 28 -4.26 -1.80 -8.89
C VAL A 28 -3.20 -2.89 -9.09
N ALA A 29 -3.17 -3.48 -10.28
CA ALA A 29 -2.17 -4.46 -10.70
C ALA A 29 -1.59 -4.16 -12.10
N THR A 30 -2.22 -3.28 -12.89
CA THR A 30 -1.89 -3.03 -14.30
C THR A 30 -1.86 -1.55 -14.66
N ALA A 31 -1.21 -1.20 -15.78
CA ALA A 31 -1.20 0.17 -16.31
C ALA A 31 -2.60 0.69 -16.67
N THR A 32 -3.49 -0.18 -17.17
CA THR A 32 -4.89 0.19 -17.48
C THR A 32 -5.66 0.63 -16.24
N GLU A 33 -5.45 -0.06 -15.12
CA GLU A 33 -6.09 0.30 -13.85
C GLU A 33 -5.49 1.59 -13.27
N VAL A 34 -4.17 1.80 -13.37
CA VAL A 34 -3.54 3.07 -12.99
C VAL A 34 -4.12 4.22 -13.81
N GLN A 35 -4.23 4.05 -15.14
CA GLN A 35 -4.82 5.06 -16.02
C GLN A 35 -6.27 5.38 -15.63
N ARG A 36 -7.06 4.36 -15.26
CA ARG A 36 -8.43 4.56 -14.77
C ARG A 36 -8.46 5.34 -13.46
N ALA A 37 -7.58 5.02 -12.52
CA ALA A 37 -7.49 5.73 -11.24
C ALA A 37 -7.11 7.21 -11.42
N VAL A 38 -6.18 7.50 -12.34
CA VAL A 38 -5.79 8.88 -12.68
C VAL A 38 -6.97 9.65 -13.27
N ARG A 39 -7.80 9.04 -14.13
CA ARG A 39 -9.02 9.67 -14.66
C ARG A 39 -10.05 9.99 -13.56
N LEU A 40 -10.08 9.19 -12.49
CA LEU A 40 -10.90 9.46 -11.29
C LEU A 40 -10.27 10.51 -10.36
N GLY A 41 -9.15 11.12 -10.75
CA GLY A 41 -8.47 12.17 -9.98
C GLY A 41 -7.56 11.64 -8.87
N LEU A 42 -7.20 10.35 -8.88
CA LEU A 42 -6.36 9.75 -7.86
C LEU A 42 -4.88 9.74 -8.26
N SER A 43 -4.01 10.01 -7.28
CA SER A 43 -2.54 9.95 -7.42
C SER A 43 -1.87 9.02 -6.39
N ARG A 44 -2.63 8.44 -5.46
CA ARG A 44 -2.13 7.48 -4.47
C ARG A 44 -2.85 6.15 -4.64
N LEU A 45 -2.13 5.12 -5.02
CA LEU A 45 -2.67 3.80 -5.35
C LEU A 45 -2.02 2.71 -4.53
N LYS A 46 -2.74 1.62 -4.28
CA LYS A 46 -2.18 0.42 -3.66
C LYS A 46 -1.78 -0.55 -4.77
N LEU A 47 -0.54 -1.04 -4.77
CA LEU A 47 -0.17 -2.17 -5.62
C LEU A 47 -0.48 -3.46 -4.85
N PHE A 48 -1.35 -4.31 -5.38
CA PHE A 48 -1.76 -5.52 -4.66
C PHE A 48 -2.14 -6.69 -5.59
N PRO A 49 -1.64 -7.92 -5.32
CA PRO A 49 -0.64 -8.28 -4.32
C PRO A 49 0.80 -8.03 -4.83
N ALA A 50 1.52 -7.08 -4.21
CA ALA A 50 2.76 -6.52 -4.74
C ALA A 50 3.85 -7.56 -5.01
N GLY A 51 4.11 -8.49 -4.08
CA GLY A 51 5.17 -9.49 -4.23
C GLY A 51 5.00 -10.38 -5.46
N GLN A 52 3.76 -10.80 -5.74
CA GLN A 52 3.42 -11.66 -6.87
C GLN A 52 3.38 -10.92 -8.20
N LEU A 53 3.20 -9.60 -8.16
CA LEU A 53 3.15 -8.74 -9.35
C LEU A 53 4.51 -8.18 -9.77
N GLY A 54 5.61 -8.62 -9.14
CA GLY A 54 6.97 -8.14 -9.46
C GLY A 54 7.45 -6.98 -8.60
N GLY A 55 6.69 -6.60 -7.57
CA GLY A 55 7.13 -5.71 -6.49
C GLY A 55 7.68 -4.38 -6.96
N LEU A 56 8.85 -3.99 -6.44
CA LEU A 56 9.48 -2.71 -6.72
C LEU A 56 9.81 -2.52 -8.22
N GLY A 57 10.11 -3.60 -8.94
CA GLY A 57 10.34 -3.56 -10.39
C GLY A 57 9.10 -3.07 -11.14
N LEU A 58 7.92 -3.63 -10.81
CA LEU A 58 6.66 -3.19 -11.42
C LEU A 58 6.31 -1.75 -11.02
N ILE A 59 6.52 -1.37 -9.75
CA ILE A 59 6.30 0.02 -9.28
C ILE A 59 7.07 1.02 -10.15
N ARG A 60 8.36 0.76 -10.38
CA ARG A 60 9.21 1.61 -11.23
C ARG A 60 8.73 1.64 -12.68
N ALA A 61 8.33 0.49 -13.22
CA ALA A 61 7.83 0.39 -14.59
C ALA A 61 6.52 1.19 -14.79
N LEU A 62 5.63 1.18 -13.80
CA LEU A 62 4.39 1.96 -13.82
C LEU A 62 4.64 3.45 -13.54
N ALA A 63 5.59 3.80 -12.67
CA ALA A 63 5.90 5.20 -12.37
C ALA A 63 6.44 5.97 -13.58
N GLY A 64 7.08 5.31 -14.54
CA GLY A 64 7.57 5.93 -15.78
C GLY A 64 6.49 6.69 -16.57
N PRO A 65 5.42 6.02 -17.03
CA PRO A 65 4.30 6.68 -17.72
C PRO A 65 3.35 7.46 -16.80
N PHE A 66 3.42 7.27 -15.47
CA PHE A 66 2.55 7.90 -14.48
C PHE A 66 3.34 8.65 -13.38
N PRO A 67 4.08 9.72 -13.73
CA PRO A 67 5.07 10.35 -12.83
C PRO A 67 4.48 10.99 -11.58
N ASP A 68 3.18 11.32 -11.58
CA ASP A 68 2.47 11.90 -10.44
C ASP A 68 1.86 10.86 -9.50
N VAL A 69 1.91 9.57 -9.88
CA VAL A 69 1.34 8.48 -9.08
C VAL A 69 2.37 7.98 -8.07
N ARG A 70 1.91 7.71 -6.85
CA ARG A 70 2.68 7.06 -5.78
C ARG A 70 1.97 5.81 -5.29
N PHE A 71 2.75 4.81 -4.88
CA PHE A 71 2.28 3.47 -4.60
C PHE A 71 2.42 3.09 -3.12
N LEU A 72 1.44 2.32 -2.65
CA LEU A 72 1.43 1.56 -1.39
C LEU A 72 1.52 0.06 -1.74
N PRO A 73 2.71 -0.56 -1.82
CA PRO A 73 2.82 -1.99 -1.98
C PRO A 73 2.20 -2.71 -0.78
N SER A 74 1.41 -3.74 -1.08
CA SER A 74 0.74 -4.58 -0.09
C SER A 74 0.65 -6.01 -0.60
N GLY A 75 0.81 -6.99 0.30
CA GLY A 75 0.93 -8.41 -0.08
C GLY A 75 2.37 -8.77 -0.44
N GLY A 76 3.02 -9.58 0.42
CA GLY A 76 4.44 -9.95 0.28
C GLY A 76 5.43 -8.97 0.92
N VAL A 77 4.96 -7.86 1.50
CA VAL A 77 5.81 -6.95 2.31
C VAL A 77 6.06 -7.55 3.69
N ASN A 78 7.30 -7.50 4.15
CA ASN A 78 7.76 -8.01 5.45
C ASN A 78 8.95 -7.18 5.98
N SER A 79 9.44 -7.53 7.18
CA SER A 79 10.56 -6.84 7.82
C SER A 79 11.87 -6.84 7.01
N ALA A 80 12.07 -7.82 6.13
CA ALA A 80 13.29 -7.92 5.33
C ALA A 80 13.28 -7.05 4.07
N ASN A 81 12.10 -6.62 3.58
CA ASN A 81 11.99 -5.87 2.32
C ASN A 81 11.28 -4.52 2.45
N ALA A 82 10.70 -4.19 3.61
CA ALA A 82 9.97 -2.93 3.81
C ALA A 82 10.86 -1.69 3.57
N ALA A 83 12.11 -1.72 4.04
CA ALA A 83 13.06 -0.63 3.86
C ALA A 83 13.39 -0.39 2.38
N ASP A 84 13.57 -1.45 1.59
CA ASP A 84 13.86 -1.34 0.15
C ASP A 84 12.71 -0.69 -0.62
N TYR A 85 11.46 -1.02 -0.29
CA TYR A 85 10.30 -0.35 -0.86
C TYR A 85 10.28 1.13 -0.49
N LEU A 86 10.42 1.46 0.79
CA LEU A 86 10.41 2.85 1.28
C LEU A 86 11.61 3.68 0.81
N ALA A 87 12.66 3.02 0.31
CA ALA A 87 13.79 3.69 -0.30
C ALA A 87 13.41 4.40 -1.62
N ASP A 88 12.41 3.89 -2.33
CA ASP A 88 12.01 4.37 -3.66
C ASP A 88 11.09 5.60 -3.59
N PRO A 89 11.35 6.68 -4.35
CA PRO A 89 10.54 7.90 -4.30
C PRO A 89 9.10 7.70 -4.83
N ASN A 90 8.84 6.60 -5.54
CA ASN A 90 7.50 6.26 -6.01
C ASN A 90 6.66 5.53 -4.96
N VAL A 91 7.24 5.20 -3.81
CA VAL A 91 6.55 4.53 -2.70
C VAL A 91 6.34 5.53 -1.57
N PHE A 92 5.09 5.75 -1.16
CA PHE A 92 4.79 6.71 -0.08
C PHE A 92 4.62 6.05 1.29
N ALA A 93 4.31 4.76 1.31
CA ALA A 93 4.13 3.93 2.50
C ALA A 93 4.18 2.45 2.09
N VAL A 94 4.29 1.53 3.05
CA VAL A 94 4.16 0.09 2.81
C VAL A 94 3.08 -0.51 3.71
N SER A 95 2.48 -1.62 3.30
CA SER A 95 1.47 -2.32 4.09
C SER A 95 1.81 -3.80 4.23
N GLY A 96 1.84 -4.29 5.47
CA GLY A 96 1.93 -5.71 5.75
C GLY A 96 1.47 -6.05 7.16
N SER A 97 1.27 -7.34 7.39
CA SER A 97 0.67 -7.87 8.62
C SER A 97 1.69 -8.42 9.61
N TRP A 98 2.99 -8.32 9.34
CA TRP A 98 4.02 -9.03 10.10
C TRP A 98 4.15 -8.53 11.55
N MET A 99 3.78 -7.29 11.85
CA MET A 99 3.78 -6.77 13.23
C MET A 99 2.55 -7.17 14.03
N ALA A 100 1.43 -7.48 13.37
CA ALA A 100 0.15 -7.76 13.98
C ALA A 100 -0.54 -8.92 13.25
N THR A 101 0.07 -10.11 13.36
CA THR A 101 -0.45 -11.32 12.72
C THR A 101 -1.76 -11.74 13.38
N ARG A 102 -2.58 -12.54 12.67
CA ARG A 102 -3.84 -13.06 13.23
C ARG A 102 -3.60 -13.86 14.50
N ASP A 103 -2.51 -14.62 14.56
CA ASP A 103 -2.17 -15.46 15.71
C ASP A 103 -1.80 -14.62 16.94
N LEU A 104 -1.01 -13.57 16.76
CA LEU A 104 -0.67 -12.65 17.87
C LEU A 104 -1.90 -11.93 18.41
N ILE A 105 -2.79 -11.50 17.51
CA ILE A 105 -4.06 -10.86 17.87
C ILE A 105 -4.96 -11.86 18.61
N ALA A 106 -5.10 -13.09 18.11
CA ALA A 106 -5.92 -14.13 18.73
C ALA A 106 -5.39 -14.55 20.10
N ALA A 107 -4.07 -14.55 20.28
CA ALA A 107 -3.40 -14.83 21.56
C ALA A 107 -3.44 -13.65 22.55
N GLY A 108 -3.85 -12.45 22.12
CA GLY A 108 -3.78 -11.25 22.95
C GLY A 108 -2.35 -10.81 23.29
N ASP A 109 -1.36 -11.21 22.48
CA ASP A 109 0.06 -10.93 22.73
C ASP A 109 0.44 -9.50 22.30
N VAL A 110 -0.04 -8.54 23.10
CA VAL A 110 0.21 -7.11 22.88
C VAL A 110 1.71 -6.79 22.96
N ALA A 111 2.46 -7.50 23.81
CA ALA A 111 3.89 -7.28 23.98
C ALA A 111 4.68 -7.64 22.72
N ALA A 112 4.35 -8.76 22.07
CA ALA A 112 4.96 -9.12 20.79
C ALA A 112 4.59 -8.13 19.68
N ILE A 113 3.33 -7.69 19.60
CA ILE A 113 2.87 -6.69 18.62
C ILE A 113 3.61 -5.36 18.80
N GLU A 114 3.76 -4.90 20.03
CA GLU A 114 4.51 -3.69 20.36
C GLU A 114 5.97 -3.81 19.91
N ARG A 115 6.64 -4.90 20.29
CA ARG A 115 8.04 -5.15 19.92
C ARG A 115 8.23 -5.17 18.41
N LEU A 116 7.42 -5.93 17.67
CA LEU A 116 7.51 -6.03 16.22
C LEU A 116 7.19 -4.69 15.53
N SER A 117 6.27 -3.91 16.09
CA SER A 117 5.96 -2.56 15.59
C SER A 117 7.14 -1.61 15.79
N ARG A 118 7.80 -1.66 16.95
CA ARG A 118 9.01 -0.89 17.25
C ARG A 118 10.16 -1.27 16.32
N GLU A 119 10.39 -2.56 16.12
CA GLU A 119 11.39 -3.07 15.17
C GLU A 119 11.11 -2.60 13.74
N ALA A 120 9.84 -2.67 13.29
CA ALA A 120 9.45 -2.21 11.96
C ALA A 120 9.70 -0.70 11.76
N VAL A 121 9.38 0.13 12.76
CA VAL A 121 9.65 1.58 12.71
C VAL A 121 11.15 1.85 12.70
N ALA A 122 11.92 1.17 13.56
CA ALA A 122 13.38 1.34 13.61
C ALA A 122 14.05 0.93 12.30
N ALA A 123 13.57 -0.12 11.63
CA ALA A 123 14.12 -0.61 10.37
C ALA A 123 13.89 0.35 9.19
N VAL A 124 12.94 1.29 9.29
CA VAL A 124 12.56 2.21 8.20
C VAL A 124 12.78 3.68 8.54
N ALA A 125 13.14 3.99 9.78
CA ALA A 125 13.53 5.33 10.19
C ALA A 125 14.87 5.71 9.51
N ARG A 126 14.87 6.86 8.84
CA ARG A 126 16.08 7.48 8.28
C ARG A 126 16.61 8.55 9.24
#